data_AF-A0A9D8AYG2-F1
#
_entry.id   AF-A0A9D8AYG2-F1
#
_cell.length_a   1.000
_cell.length_b   1.000
_cell.length_c   1.000
_cell.angle_alpha   90.00
_cell.angle_beta   90.00
_cell.angle_gamma   90.00
#
_symmetry.space_group_name_H-M   'P 1'
#
loop_
_entity.id
_entity.type
_entity.pdbx_description
1 polymer ?
#
loop_
_entity_poly.entity_id
_entity_poly.type
_entity_poly.pdbx_seq_one_letter_code
_entity_poly.pdbx_strand_id
1 'polypeptide(L)'
;MDAPRETPVVIEGLQAAENSTVALLGRDEPLAWEQRGEMLVVALPGDLSPSPAYALKITPVPQSAGLLAAGHASLSTGSKLSDLLQDEAGKAVLERHLGEMLDDPRMEMAMGFSLKQIAPFAPSVLTQEVLDKIDRDLADI
;
A
#
# COMPACT_ATOMS: atom_id res chain seq x y z
N MET A 1 -29.70 -26.16 18.53
CA MET A 1 -29.61 -26.55 17.11
C MET A 1 -29.92 -25.29 16.32
N ASP A 2 -28.92 -24.46 16.05
CA ASP A 2 -29.08 -23.26 15.21
C ASP A 2 -27.80 -23.10 14.39
N ALA A 3 -27.84 -23.54 13.14
CA ALA A 3 -26.82 -23.19 12.16
C ALA A 3 -27.21 -21.84 11.55
N PRO A 4 -26.29 -20.87 11.41
CA PRO A 4 -26.63 -19.52 10.99
C PRO A 4 -27.12 -19.51 9.54
N ARG A 5 -28.26 -18.84 9.30
CA ARG A 5 -28.94 -18.72 7.99
C ARG A 5 -28.41 -17.56 7.13
N GLU A 6 -27.16 -17.19 7.34
CA GLU A 6 -26.52 -16.06 6.65
C GLU A 6 -25.35 -16.63 5.87
N THR A 7 -25.35 -16.43 4.56
CA THR A 7 -24.22 -16.81 3.72
C THR A 7 -23.27 -15.63 3.70
N PRO A 8 -22.12 -15.68 4.40
CA PRO A 8 -21.17 -14.59 4.37
C PRO A 8 -20.55 -14.49 2.98
N VAL A 9 -20.55 -13.28 2.42
CA VAL A 9 -19.73 -12.95 1.25
C VAL A 9 -18.39 -12.48 1.78
N VAL A 10 -17.33 -13.18 1.38
CA VAL A 10 -15.95 -12.81 1.69
C VAL A 10 -15.37 -12.11 0.49
N ILE A 11 -14.92 -10.87 0.69
CA ILE A 11 -14.20 -10.10 -0.32
C ILE A 11 -12.74 -10.02 0.15
N GLU A 12 -11.88 -10.78 -0.50
CA GLU A 12 -10.45 -10.77 -0.24
C GLU A 12 -9.83 -9.49 -0.81
N GLY A 13 -8.85 -8.93 -0.11
CA GLY A 13 -8.12 -7.78 -0.61
C GLY A 13 -8.92 -6.48 -0.51
N LEU A 14 -9.89 -6.37 0.40
CA LEU A 14 -10.72 -5.17 0.58
C LEU A 14 -10.77 -4.76 2.06
N GLN A 15 -10.48 -3.50 2.36
CA GLN A 15 -10.55 -2.88 3.68
C GLN A 15 -11.61 -1.77 3.69
N ALA A 16 -12.51 -1.84 4.65
CA ALA A 16 -13.48 -0.79 4.92
C ALA A 16 -13.09 -0.07 6.23
N ALA A 17 -13.20 1.27 6.25
CA ALA A 17 -13.02 2.05 7.47
C ALA A 17 -14.07 1.64 8.53
N GLU A 18 -13.78 1.76 9.82
CA GLU A 18 -14.72 1.36 10.89
C GLU A 18 -16.08 2.08 10.83
N ASN A 19 -16.11 3.31 10.30
CA ASN A 19 -17.33 4.08 10.05
C ASN A 19 -17.99 3.79 8.70
N SER A 20 -17.58 2.71 8.02
CA SER A 20 -18.14 2.34 6.72
C SER A 20 -19.53 1.76 6.84
N THR A 21 -20.36 2.20 5.91
CA THR A 21 -21.69 1.65 5.68
C THR A 21 -21.62 0.77 4.45
N VAL A 22 -21.94 -0.51 4.60
CA VAL A 22 -22.14 -1.46 3.50
C VAL A 22 -23.63 -1.63 3.30
N ALA A 23 -24.15 -1.48 2.09
CA ALA A 23 -25.56 -1.66 1.77
C ALA A 23 -25.74 -2.39 0.43
N LEU A 24 -26.85 -3.10 0.28
CA LEU A 24 -27.23 -3.71 -0.99
C LEU A 24 -27.95 -2.66 -1.85
N LEU A 25 -27.53 -2.45 -3.09
CA LEU A 25 -28.26 -1.56 -4.00
C LEU A 25 -29.68 -2.09 -4.23
N GLY A 26 -30.67 -1.23 -3.97
CA GLY A 26 -32.09 -1.59 -3.96
C GLY A 26 -32.68 -1.83 -2.56
N ARG A 27 -31.87 -1.77 -1.50
CA ARG A 27 -32.33 -1.74 -0.10
C ARG A 27 -31.79 -0.48 0.60
N ASP A 28 -32.58 0.07 1.51
CA ASP A 28 -32.17 1.21 2.34
C ASP A 28 -31.43 0.77 3.62
N GLU A 29 -31.50 -0.53 3.96
CA GLU A 29 -30.90 -1.07 5.18
C GLU A 29 -29.42 -1.44 4.98
N PRO A 30 -28.53 -0.98 5.88
CA PRO A 30 -27.14 -1.40 5.86
C PRO A 30 -27.00 -2.86 6.27
N LEU A 31 -26.05 -3.55 5.65
CA LEU A 31 -25.68 -4.93 5.94
C LEU A 31 -24.68 -4.97 7.10
N ALA A 32 -24.78 -6.01 7.92
CA ALA A 32 -23.76 -6.31 8.90
C ALA A 32 -22.48 -6.75 8.18
N TRP A 33 -21.34 -6.23 8.63
CA TRP A 33 -20.04 -6.55 8.06
C TRP A 33 -18.97 -6.56 9.16
N GLU A 34 -17.88 -7.29 8.90
CA GLU A 34 -16.74 -7.42 9.80
C GLU A 34 -15.44 -7.39 8.99
N GLN A 35 -14.43 -6.68 9.48
CA GLN A 35 -13.08 -6.72 8.93
C GLN A 35 -12.28 -7.84 9.61
N ARG A 36 -11.78 -8.81 8.83
CA ARG A 36 -10.89 -9.88 9.30
C ARG A 36 -9.56 -9.82 8.58
N GLY A 37 -8.61 -9.06 9.14
CA GLY A 37 -7.34 -8.77 8.45
C GLY A 37 -7.61 -8.10 7.10
N GLU A 38 -7.17 -8.72 6.01
CA GLU A 38 -7.35 -8.24 4.64
C GLU A 38 -8.68 -8.66 3.97
N MET A 39 -9.57 -9.33 4.71
CA MET A 39 -10.84 -9.82 4.20
C MET A 39 -12.01 -9.00 4.76
N LEU A 40 -12.83 -8.45 3.87
CA LEU A 40 -14.12 -7.87 4.24
C LEU A 40 -15.19 -8.97 4.20
N VAL A 41 -15.78 -9.28 5.36
CA VAL A 41 -16.85 -10.27 5.47
C VAL A 41 -18.18 -9.54 5.58
N VAL A 42 -19.05 -9.71 4.59
CA VAL A 42 -20.39 -9.09 4.57
C VAL A 42 -21.44 -10.17 4.77
N ALA A 43 -22.31 -9.99 5.77
CA ALA A 43 -23.44 -10.88 5.99
C ALA A 43 -24.54 -10.54 4.98
N LEU A 44 -24.85 -11.49 4.09
CA LEU A 44 -26.02 -11.37 3.22
C LEU A 44 -27.27 -11.87 3.94
N PRO A 45 -28.39 -11.16 3.82
CA PRO A 45 -29.65 -11.59 4.40
C PRO A 45 -30.20 -12.81 3.63
N GLY A 46 -30.90 -13.70 4.31
CA GLY A 46 -31.47 -14.91 3.69
C GLY A 46 -32.74 -14.67 2.85
N ASP A 47 -33.28 -13.46 2.85
CA ASP A 47 -34.54 -13.06 2.21
C ASP A 47 -34.35 -12.40 0.83
N LEU A 48 -33.21 -12.61 0.19
CA LEU A 48 -32.85 -11.96 -1.07
C LEU A 48 -33.72 -12.43 -2.25
N SER A 49 -34.35 -11.47 -2.94
CA SER A 49 -35.20 -11.70 -4.14
C SER A 49 -34.39 -12.22 -5.33
N PRO A 50 -34.75 -13.37 -5.95
CA PRO A 50 -33.93 -14.03 -6.97
C PRO A 50 -33.50 -13.07 -8.09
N SER A 51 -32.20 -12.81 -8.16
CA SER A 51 -31.57 -11.92 -9.13
C SER A 51 -30.29 -12.57 -9.66
N PRO A 52 -29.95 -12.39 -10.95
CA PRO A 52 -28.69 -12.89 -11.51
C PRO A 52 -27.46 -12.23 -10.87
N ALA A 53 -27.61 -11.03 -10.30
CA ALA A 53 -26.56 -10.32 -9.61
C ALA A 53 -27.13 -9.36 -8.54
N TYR A 54 -26.36 -9.13 -7.49
CA TYR A 54 -26.58 -8.04 -6.55
C TYR A 54 -25.36 -7.13 -6.55
N ALA A 55 -25.57 -5.85 -6.30
CA ALA A 55 -24.49 -4.88 -6.20
C ALA A 55 -24.39 -4.37 -4.77
N LEU A 56 -23.17 -4.37 -4.23
CA LEU A 56 -22.84 -3.84 -2.92
C LEU A 56 -22.35 -2.40 -3.06
N LYS A 57 -22.89 -1.50 -2.25
CA LYS A 57 -22.42 -0.12 -2.10
C LYS A 57 -21.73 0.00 -0.76
N ILE A 58 -20.51 0.51 -0.77
CA ILE A 58 -19.71 0.76 0.43
C ILE A 58 -19.41 2.25 0.48
N THR A 59 -19.61 2.90 1.62
CA THR A 59 -19.37 4.34 1.81
C THR A 59 -18.78 4.60 3.20
N PRO A 60 -17.63 5.28 3.35
CA PRO A 60 -16.78 5.84 2.28
C PRO A 60 -16.14 4.76 1.38
N VAL A 61 -15.45 5.18 0.31
CA VAL A 61 -14.82 4.26 -0.65
C VAL A 61 -13.90 3.27 0.08
N PRO A 62 -14.09 1.96 -0.08
CA PRO A 62 -13.20 0.97 0.53
C PRO A 62 -11.83 1.02 -0.15
N GLN A 63 -10.80 0.65 0.59
CA GLN A 63 -9.44 0.57 0.10
C GLN A 63 -9.15 -0.87 -0.30
N SER A 64 -8.43 -1.10 -1.39
CA SER A 64 -7.92 -2.44 -1.68
C SER A 64 -6.85 -2.79 -0.63
N ALA A 65 -7.07 -3.86 0.13
CA ALA A 65 -6.11 -4.38 1.12
C ALA A 65 -4.77 -4.79 0.50
N GLY A 66 -4.73 -5.01 -0.82
CA GLY A 66 -3.50 -5.29 -1.58
C GLY A 66 -2.90 -4.08 -2.31
N LEU A 67 -3.35 -2.85 -2.01
CA LEU A 67 -2.78 -1.63 -2.57
C LEU A 67 -2.61 -0.53 -1.52
N LEU A 68 -2.20 -0.90 -0.30
CA LEU A 68 -1.43 0.00 0.56
C LEU A 68 0.03 0.05 0.09
N ALA A 69 0.19 0.41 -1.18
CA ALA A 69 1.41 0.92 -1.78
C ALA A 69 1.02 1.87 -2.93
N ALA A 70 0.01 2.71 -2.71
CA ALA A 70 -0.22 3.88 -3.56
C ALA A 70 0.37 5.09 -2.83
N GLY A 71 1.70 5.20 -2.91
CA GLY A 71 2.48 6.31 -2.35
C GLY A 71 3.91 6.39 -2.88
N HIS A 72 4.62 5.26 -3.01
CA HIS A 72 5.95 5.24 -3.60
C HIS A 72 5.85 4.79 -5.04
N ALA A 73 6.03 5.72 -5.99
CA ALA A 73 6.19 5.36 -7.39
C ALA A 73 7.42 4.46 -7.55
N SER A 74 7.27 3.13 -7.42
CA SER A 74 8.32 2.10 -7.50
C SER A 74 9.70 2.70 -7.24
N LEU A 75 9.89 3.22 -6.03
CA LEU A 75 11.13 3.87 -5.67
C LEU A 75 12.20 2.78 -5.68
N SER A 76 13.21 2.97 -6.52
CA SER A 76 14.29 1.99 -6.67
C SER A 76 15.60 2.76 -6.74
N THR A 77 16.71 2.05 -6.68
CA THR A 77 18.05 2.62 -6.92
C THR A 77 18.20 3.26 -8.32
N GLY A 78 17.24 3.01 -9.21
CA GLY A 78 17.09 3.64 -10.53
C GLY A 78 16.26 4.94 -10.54
N SER A 79 15.50 5.24 -9.49
CA SER A 79 14.74 6.49 -9.35
C SER A 79 15.67 7.67 -9.11
N LYS A 80 15.21 8.87 -9.45
CA LYS A 80 16.00 10.08 -9.19
C LYS A 80 16.20 10.24 -7.70
N LEU A 81 17.42 10.57 -7.30
CA LEU A 81 17.73 10.86 -5.90
C LEU A 81 16.83 11.98 -5.36
N SER A 82 16.48 12.97 -6.18
CA SER A 82 15.50 14.00 -5.81
C SER A 82 14.15 13.43 -5.39
N ASP A 83 13.59 12.48 -6.14
CA ASP A 83 12.31 11.85 -5.84
C ASP A 83 12.40 11.03 -4.55
N LEU A 84 13.50 10.30 -4.37
CA LEU A 84 13.77 9.52 -3.17
C LEU A 84 13.90 10.37 -1.91
N LEU A 85 14.39 11.61 -2.02
CA LEU A 85 14.53 12.56 -0.91
C LEU A 85 13.30 13.42 -0.66
N GLN A 86 12.45 13.60 -1.68
CA GLN A 86 11.14 14.23 -1.53
C GLN A 86 10.17 13.34 -0.76
N ASP A 87 10.47 12.04 -0.72
CA ASP A 87 9.70 11.04 -0.02
C ASP A 87 10.24 10.78 1.39
N GLU A 88 9.36 10.85 2.40
CA GLU A 88 9.76 10.67 3.80
C GLU A 88 10.23 9.23 4.09
N ALA A 89 9.64 8.21 3.46
CA ALA A 89 10.06 6.82 3.66
C ALA A 89 11.34 6.51 2.88
N GLY A 90 11.45 6.99 1.64
CA GLY A 90 12.67 6.89 0.83
C GLY A 90 13.86 7.57 1.52
N LYS A 91 13.65 8.77 2.05
CA LYS A 91 14.65 9.51 2.83
C LYS A 91 15.08 8.75 4.08
N ALA A 92 14.15 8.17 4.84
CA ALA A 92 14.49 7.40 6.03
C ALA A 92 15.37 6.17 5.73
N VAL A 93 15.09 5.46 4.62
CA VAL A 93 15.93 4.35 4.14
C VAL A 93 17.32 4.86 3.77
N LEU A 94 17.40 5.97 3.05
CA LEU A 94 18.67 6.59 2.66
C LEU A 94 19.46 7.04 3.88
N GLU A 95 18.85 7.72 4.85
CA GLU A 95 19.51 8.18 6.09
C GLU A 95 20.09 6.99 6.87
N ARG A 96 19.39 5.86 6.90
CA ARG A 96 19.85 4.65 7.58
C ARG A 96 21.09 4.03 6.93
N HIS A 97 21.20 4.06 5.61
CA HIS A 97 22.27 3.39 4.86
C HIS A 97 23.41 4.34 4.44
N LEU A 98 23.10 5.61 4.16
CA LEU A 98 24.04 6.63 3.66
C LEU A 98 24.52 7.59 4.75
N GLY A 99 23.73 7.80 5.81
CA GLY A 99 24.08 8.66 6.95
C GLY A 99 24.71 9.98 6.53
N GLU A 100 25.97 10.20 6.94
CA GLU A 100 26.75 11.42 6.69
C GLU A 100 26.99 11.74 5.21
N MET A 101 26.79 10.80 4.28
CA MET A 101 26.92 11.07 2.84
C MET A 101 25.79 11.96 2.32
N LEU A 102 24.60 11.92 2.93
CA LEU A 102 23.45 12.73 2.52
C LEU A 102 23.69 14.23 2.73
N ASP A 103 24.49 14.57 3.74
CA ASP A 103 24.87 15.94 4.07
C ASP A 103 26.05 16.47 3.23
N ASP A 104 26.64 15.63 2.37
CA ASP A 104 27.77 16.05 1.53
C ASP A 104 27.27 16.97 0.39
N PRO A 105 27.97 18.08 0.08
CA PRO A 105 27.63 18.96 -1.05
C PRO A 105 27.54 18.23 -2.41
N ARG A 106 28.19 17.07 -2.53
CA ARG A 106 28.10 16.21 -3.71
C ARG A 106 26.71 15.59 -3.87
N MET A 107 25.94 15.46 -2.80
CA MET A 107 24.57 14.95 -2.82
C MET A 107 23.61 15.94 -3.50
N GLU A 108 23.82 17.25 -3.32
CA GLU A 108 23.05 18.29 -4.03
C GLU A 108 23.22 18.18 -5.55
N MET A 109 24.46 17.91 -6.02
CA MET A 109 24.73 17.68 -7.44
C MET A 109 24.14 16.34 -7.93
N ALA A 110 24.04 15.35 -7.04
CA ALA A 110 23.49 14.04 -7.33
C ALA A 110 21.96 14.02 -7.41
N MET A 111 21.25 15.05 -6.93
CA MET A 111 19.77 15.08 -6.92
C MET A 111 19.17 14.87 -8.31
N GLY A 112 19.89 15.26 -9.37
CA GLY A 112 19.48 15.06 -10.77
C GLY A 112 19.74 13.64 -11.34
N PHE A 113 20.43 12.77 -10.60
CA PHE A 113 20.84 11.43 -11.00
C PHE A 113 20.27 10.36 -10.06
N SER A 114 20.37 9.08 -10.44
CA SER A 114 19.96 7.96 -9.56
C SER A 114 21.12 7.41 -8.74
N LEU A 115 20.83 6.72 -7.61
CA LEU A 115 21.86 6.11 -6.75
C LEU A 115 22.81 5.20 -7.54
N LYS A 116 22.28 4.44 -8.49
CA LYS A 116 23.06 3.52 -9.33
C LYS A 116 24.02 4.25 -10.27
N GLN A 117 23.68 5.47 -10.70
CA GLN A 117 24.54 6.30 -11.54
C GLN A 117 25.64 6.98 -10.73
N ILE A 118 25.38 7.31 -9.46
CA ILE A 118 26.38 7.94 -8.58
C ILE A 118 27.25 6.91 -7.84
N ALA A 119 26.84 5.64 -7.78
CA ALA A 119 27.59 4.57 -7.13
C ALA A 119 29.07 4.45 -7.56
N PRO A 120 29.43 4.60 -8.86
CA PRO A 120 30.83 4.58 -9.28
C PRO A 120 31.66 5.74 -8.72
N PHE A 121 31.03 6.84 -8.30
CA PHE A 121 31.70 8.01 -7.74
C PHE A 121 31.97 7.88 -6.23
N ALA A 122 31.24 6.99 -5.54
CA ALA A 122 31.42 6.73 -4.11
C ALA A 122 31.44 5.22 -3.79
N PRO A 123 32.37 4.45 -4.37
CA PRO A 123 32.43 2.99 -4.21
C PRO A 123 32.76 2.54 -2.78
N SER A 124 33.23 3.46 -1.92
CA SER A 124 33.52 3.18 -0.50
C SER A 124 32.26 3.03 0.35
N VAL A 125 31.11 3.53 -0.10
CA VAL A 125 29.85 3.51 0.66
C VAL A 125 28.70 2.97 -0.19
N LEU A 126 28.59 3.42 -1.45
CA LEU A 126 27.63 2.89 -2.42
C LEU A 126 28.16 1.61 -3.08
N THR A 127 28.45 0.61 -2.25
CA THR A 127 28.80 -0.72 -2.73
C THR A 127 27.57 -1.40 -3.34
N GLN A 128 27.80 -2.41 -4.17
CA GLN A 128 26.72 -3.18 -4.80
C GLN A 128 25.80 -3.81 -3.75
N GLU A 129 26.36 -4.25 -2.61
CA GLU A 129 25.59 -4.80 -1.50
C GLU A 129 24.68 -3.76 -0.83
N VAL A 130 25.17 -2.53 -0.63
CA VAL A 130 24.38 -1.44 -0.03
C VAL A 130 23.26 -1.01 -0.96
N LEU A 131 23.53 -0.89 -2.27
CA LEU A 131 22.50 -0.62 -3.27
C LEU A 131 21.41 -1.69 -3.27
N ASP A 132 21.78 -2.97 -3.23
CA ASP A 132 20.83 -4.08 -3.18
C ASP A 132 19.97 -4.08 -1.90
N LYS A 133 20.55 -3.68 -0.76
CA LYS A 133 19.83 -3.51 0.50
C LYS A 133 18.86 -2.33 0.44
N ILE A 134 19.30 -1.18 -0.07
CA ILE A 134 18.46 0.00 -0.26
C ILE A 134 17.32 -0.32 -1.23
N ASP A 135 17.59 -0.99 -2.35
CA ASP A 135 16.56 -1.36 -3.33
C ASP A 135 15.50 -2.30 -2.72
N ARG A 136 15.93 -3.26 -1.90
CA ARG A 136 15.01 -4.14 -1.16
C ARG A 136 14.17 -3.39 -0.13
N ASP A 137 14.80 -2.53 0.66
CA ASP A 137 14.08 -1.74 1.67
C ASP A 137 13.11 -0.75 0.99
N LEU A 138 13.49 -0.17 -0.15
CA LEU A 138 12.62 0.71 -0.96
C LEU A 138 11.49 -0.06 -1.66
N ALA A 139 11.68 -1.35 -1.97
CA ALA A 139 10.64 -2.19 -2.55
C ALA A 139 9.66 -2.74 -1.48
N ASP A 140 10.03 -2.67 -0.20
CA ASP A 140 9.21 -3.10 0.94
C ASP A 140 8.32 -1.97 1.49
N ILE A 141 8.54 -0.71 1.06
CA ILE A 141 7.75 0.48 1.40
C ILE A 141 6.75 0.87 0.29
#